data_AF-A0A7K4DCF0-F1
#
_entry.id   AF-A0A7K4DCF0-F1
#
_cell.length_a   1.000
_cell.length_b   1.000
_cell.length_c   1.000
_cell.angle_alpha   90.00
_cell.angle_beta   90.00
_cell.angle_gamma   90.00
#
_symmetry.space_group_name_H-M   'P 1'
#
loop_
_entity.id
_entity.type
_entity.pdbx_description
1 polymer ?
#
loop_
_entity_poly.entity_id
_entity_poly.type
_entity_poly.pdbx_seq_one_letter_code
_entity_poly.pdbx_strand_id
1 'polypeptide(L)' 'MGGSGRNKRPRRGSLGYSPRKRASKIVPTVNSWPEVDDVKILDFPGYKVGMSHVLRIDDRKYTLTKGKEMV' A
#
# COMPACT_ATOMS: atom_id res chain seq x y z
N MET A 1 -13.85 11.35 -40.78
CA MET A 1 -12.73 12.26 -40.47
C MET A 1 -12.17 11.92 -39.09
N GLY A 2 -11.05 11.19 -39.04
CA GLY A 2 -10.22 11.15 -37.85
C GLY A 2 -9.48 12.48 -37.71
N GLY A 3 -9.62 13.14 -36.57
CA GLY A 3 -8.93 14.38 -36.25
C GLY A 3 -7.97 14.18 -35.08
N SER A 4 -6.69 14.14 -35.40
CA SER A 4 -5.53 14.18 -34.51
C SER A 4 -5.71 15.15 -33.33
N GLY A 5 -5.81 14.59 -32.13
CA GLY A 5 -5.60 15.28 -30.87
C GLY A 5 -4.67 14.46 -30.00
N ARG A 6 -3.36 14.65 -30.17
CA ARG A 6 -2.32 14.18 -29.23
C ARG A 6 -2.50 14.90 -27.89
N ASN A 7 -3.52 14.49 -27.13
CA ASN A 7 -3.67 14.85 -25.74
C ASN A 7 -2.59 14.09 -24.97
N LYS A 8 -1.44 14.72 -24.72
CA LYS A 8 -0.35 14.19 -23.86
C LYS A 8 -0.82 14.16 -22.41
N ARG A 9 -1.84 13.36 -22.12
CA ARG A 9 -2.31 13.14 -20.75
C ARG A 9 -1.54 11.97 -20.16
N PRO A 10 -1.17 12.02 -18.86
CA PRO A 10 -0.65 10.85 -18.17
C PRO A 10 -1.56 9.64 -18.38
N ARG A 11 -0.92 8.47 -18.47
CA ARG A 11 -1.61 7.21 -18.64
C ARG A 11 -2.58 6.99 -17.48
N ARG A 12 -3.81 6.54 -17.78
CA ARG A 12 -4.81 6.24 -16.75
C ARG A 12 -4.53 4.87 -16.14
N GLY A 13 -4.30 4.85 -14.84
CA GLY A 13 -4.04 3.64 -14.04
C GLY A 13 -2.64 3.06 -14.24
N SER A 14 -2.16 2.28 -13.27
CA SER A 14 -0.90 1.53 -13.39
C SER A 14 -1.08 0.26 -14.24
N LEU A 15 -0.08 -0.09 -15.06
CA LEU A 15 -0.03 -1.35 -15.80
C LEU A 15 0.34 -2.54 -14.92
N GLY A 16 0.98 -2.30 -13.77
CA GLY A 16 1.39 -3.37 -12.85
C GLY A 16 0.23 -4.14 -12.21
N TYR A 17 -1.00 -3.61 -12.31
CA TYR A 17 -2.22 -4.29 -11.85
C TYR A 17 -3.03 -4.93 -13.00
N SER A 18 -2.45 -5.01 -14.20
CA SER A 18 -3.03 -5.77 -15.31
C SER A 18 -2.54 -7.23 -15.26
N PRO A 19 -3.41 -8.24 -15.47
CA PRO A 19 -4.83 -8.14 -15.75
C PRO A 19 -5.66 -7.82 -14.49
N ARG A 20 -6.67 -6.95 -14.65
CA ARG A 20 -7.62 -6.59 -13.57
C ARG A 20 -8.71 -7.65 -13.46
N LYS A 21 -8.35 -8.82 -12.95
CA LYS A 21 -9.26 -9.95 -12.73
C LYS A 21 -9.42 -10.26 -11.24
N ARG A 22 -10.48 -11.00 -10.89
CA ARG A 22 -10.68 -11.49 -9.52
C ARG A 22 -9.52 -12.39 -9.12
N ALA A 23 -9.07 -12.26 -7.87
CA ALA A 23 -8.09 -13.18 -7.29
C ALA A 23 -8.64 -14.62 -7.31
N SER A 24 -7.77 -15.60 -7.51
CA SER A 24 -8.17 -17.02 -7.54
C SER A 24 -8.46 -17.60 -6.15
N LYS A 25 -7.96 -16.96 -5.09
CA LYS A 25 -8.10 -17.39 -3.69
C LYS A 25 -8.55 -16.21 -2.83
N ILE A 26 -9.23 -16.52 -1.73
CA ILE A 26 -9.64 -15.54 -0.71
C ILE A 26 -8.47 -15.11 0.16
N VAL A 27 -7.56 -16.03 0.50
CA VAL A 27 -6.31 -15.75 1.22
C VAL A 27 -5.21 -15.41 0.20
N PRO A 28 -4.45 -14.31 0.40
CA PRO A 28 -3.36 -13.95 -0.50
C PRO A 28 -2.22 -14.98 -0.45
N THR A 29 -1.44 -15.04 -1.54
CA THR A 29 -0.20 -15.83 -1.59
C THR A 29 0.99 -14.89 -1.47
N VAL A 30 1.89 -15.17 -0.51
CA VAL A 30 3.13 -14.40 -0.32
C VAL A 30 4.17 -14.93 -1.30
N ASN A 31 4.53 -14.12 -2.29
CA ASN A 31 5.45 -14.52 -3.37
C ASN A 31 6.92 -14.15 -3.11
N SER A 32 7.18 -13.36 -2.07
CA SER A 32 8.52 -12.87 -1.73
C SER A 32 8.65 -12.75 -0.22
N TRP A 33 9.65 -13.40 0.34
CA TRP A 33 9.98 -13.37 1.76
C TRP A 33 11.26 -12.55 1.99
N PRO A 34 11.37 -11.80 3.11
CA PRO A 34 12.63 -11.15 3.46
C PRO A 34 13.70 -12.20 3.79
N GLU A 35 14.95 -11.90 3.45
CA GLU A 35 16.10 -12.66 3.95
C GLU A 35 16.29 -12.37 5.44
N VAL A 36 16.47 -13.43 6.22
CA VAL A 36 16.60 -13.35 7.68
C VAL A 36 17.68 -14.30 8.15
N ASP A 37 18.57 -13.79 9.00
CA ASP A 37 19.67 -14.59 9.56
C ASP A 37 19.21 -15.48 10.72
N ASP A 38 18.19 -15.00 11.48
CA ASP A 38 17.66 -15.68 12.66
C ASP A 38 16.29 -16.32 12.41
N VAL A 39 16.02 -17.43 13.10
CA VAL A 39 14.71 -18.11 13.07
C VAL A 39 13.65 -17.25 13.74
N LYS A 40 12.69 -16.76 12.95
CA LYS A 40 11.54 -15.98 13.43
C LYS A 40 10.31 -16.18 12.56
N ILE A 41 9.14 -15.86 13.13
CA ILE A 41 7.88 -15.81 12.39
C ILE A 41 7.92 -14.61 11.45
N LEU A 42 7.57 -14.83 10.17
CA LEU A 42 7.62 -13.79 9.13
C LEU A 42 6.26 -13.22 8.73
N ASP A 43 5.16 -13.93 9.03
CA ASP A 43 3.81 -13.51 8.65
C ASP A 43 2.76 -13.98 9.66
N PHE A 44 1.62 -13.29 9.64
CA PHE A 44 0.47 -13.58 10.49
C PHE A 44 -0.84 -13.19 9.78
N PRO A 45 -1.82 -14.09 9.66
CA PRO A 45 -3.10 -13.78 9.03
C PRO A 45 -3.99 -12.94 9.96
N GLY A 46 -4.27 -11.70 9.55
CA GLY A 46 -5.19 -10.80 10.26
C GLY A 46 -6.55 -10.67 9.56
N TYR A 47 -7.61 -10.49 10.36
CA TYR A 47 -8.95 -10.15 9.86
C TYR A 47 -9.29 -8.70 10.18
N LYS A 48 -9.73 -7.93 9.18
CA LYS A 48 -10.15 -6.54 9.38
C LYS A 48 -11.53 -6.50 10.04
N VAL A 49 -11.60 -6.03 11.30
CA VAL A 49 -12.86 -5.95 12.08
C VAL A 49 -13.51 -4.56 12.02
N GLY A 50 -12.73 -3.51 11.76
CA GLY A 50 -13.25 -2.14 11.72
C GLY A 50 -12.16 -1.13 11.40
N MET A 51 -12.46 0.15 11.65
CA MET A 51 -11.53 1.27 11.53
C MET A 51 -11.81 2.27 12.66
N SER A 52 -10.76 2.83 13.24
CA SER A 52 -10.84 3.89 14.26
C SER A 52 -9.68 4.86 14.05
N HIS A 53 -9.70 5.96 14.79
CA HIS A 53 -8.63 6.96 14.83
C HIS A 53 -7.88 6.87 16.15
N VAL A 54 -6.57 7.14 16.12
CA VAL A 54 -5.70 7.11 17.30
C VAL A 54 -4.92 8.40 17.34
N LEU A 55 -4.90 9.04 18.51
CA LEU A 55 -4.04 10.17 18.77
C LEU A 55 -2.62 9.69 19.07
N ARG A 56 -1.62 10.20 18.35
CA ARG A 56 -0.20 9.90 18.53
C ARG A 56 0.64 11.18 18.50
N ILE A 57 1.68 11.23 19.33
CA ILE A 57 2.72 12.28 19.26
C ILE A 57 3.67 11.99 18.09
N ASP A 58 3.92 12.98 17.21
CA ASP A 58 4.92 12.84 16.14
C ASP A 58 6.35 12.93 16.71
N ASP A 59 7.05 11.80 16.75
CA ASP A 59 8.40 11.66 17.29
C ASP A 59 9.52 11.77 16.24
N ARG A 60 9.17 11.96 14.96
CA ARG A 60 10.14 12.02 13.86
C ARG A 60 11.00 13.28 13.92
N LYS A 61 12.29 13.14 13.62
CA LYS A 61 13.23 14.27 13.54
C LYS A 61 13.00 15.05 12.24
N TYR A 62 13.16 16.38 12.31
CA TYR A 62 13.03 17.32 11.18
C TYR A 62 11.64 17.41 10.53
N THR A 63 10.57 17.16 11.28
CA THR A 63 9.19 17.43 10.84
C THR A 63 8.65 18.71 11.47
N LEU A 64 7.77 19.42 10.76
CA LEU A 64 7.08 20.62 11.26
C LEU A 64 6.11 20.32 12.41
N THR A 65 5.75 19.04 12.57
CA THR A 65 4.78 18.51 13.53
C THR A 65 5.43 17.84 14.73
N LYS A 66 6.77 17.85 14.83
CA LYS A 66 7.50 17.19 15.92
C LYS A 66 6.99 17.63 17.30
N GLY A 67 6.66 16.66 18.14
CA GLY A 67 6.15 16.86 19.50
C GLY A 67 4.68 17.29 19.58
N LYS A 68 3.99 17.43 18.45
CA LYS A 68 2.54 17.70 18.41
C LYS A 68 1.75 16.40 18.35
N GLU A 69 0.53 16.45 18.89
CA GLU A 69 -0.45 15.38 18.79
C GLU A 69 -1.09 15.36 17.40
N MET A 70 -1.21 14.18 16.80
CA MET A 70 -1.80 13.94 15.49
C MET A 70 -2.82 12.81 15.58
N VAL A 71 -3.92 12.93 14.84
CA VAL A 71 -4.96 11.92 14.65
C VAL A 71 -4.67 11.09 13.41
#